data_AF-A0A1U7J3V6-F1
#
_entry.id   AF-A0A1U7J3V6-F1
#
_cell.length_a   1.000
_cell.length_b   1.000
_cell.length_c   1.000
_cell.angle_alpha   90.00
_cell.angle_beta   90.00
_cell.angle_gamma   90.00
#
_symmetry.space_group_name_H-M   'P 1'
#
loop_
_entity.id
_entity.type
_entity.pdbx_description
1 polymer ?
#
loop_
_entity_poly.entity_id
_entity_poly.type
_entity_poly.pdbx_seq_one_letter_code
_entity_poly.pdbx_strand_id
1 'polypeptide(L)'
;MRQMSNNKLVKNGVNRVMGVNEAARDTTIRTDLANPRWDRKATLIYLGATIAQIAAMTGLLWAMDVAFQYFNLGALALWVTTSIACAFFAFVTLRSRLFSLLDNTRNSGRYKSLQRPGWAPPPLAFPIVWMSIAVLRVVSAYLVWSAMGQTFLSWPLILYVAHLSLGDTWNTIFTVEGRLGAAVPMVIVGPLLSVVVVTVGYFQVVPLAGWIILPSLVWLAIATALCISLWQLNGQEPLYPVVSRAES
;
A
#
# COMPACT_ATOMS: atom_id res chain seq x y z
N MET A 1 30.26 24.01 14.39
CA MET A 1 29.25 23.37 15.28
C MET A 1 27.79 23.63 14.89
N ARG A 2 27.39 24.80 14.37
CA ARG A 2 25.99 25.09 13.94
C ARG A 2 25.45 24.20 12.78
N GLN A 3 26.28 23.83 11.80
CA GLN A 3 25.85 23.01 10.65
C GLN A 3 25.46 21.55 11.01
N MET A 4 26.14 20.94 11.98
CA MET A 4 25.82 19.58 12.46
C MET A 4 24.49 19.51 13.22
N SER A 5 24.13 20.58 13.94
CA SER A 5 22.87 20.68 14.68
C SER A 5 21.67 20.80 13.73
N ASN A 6 21.79 21.61 12.67
CA ASN A 6 20.74 21.74 11.64
C ASN A 6 20.50 20.42 10.89
N ASN A 7 21.55 19.68 10.53
CA ASN A 7 21.40 18.39 9.87
C ASN A 7 20.68 17.35 10.74
N LYS A 8 20.90 17.37 12.06
CA LYS A 8 20.17 16.50 13.00
C LYS A 8 18.70 16.88 13.12
N LEU A 9 18.38 18.19 13.22
CA LEU A 9 17.01 18.67 13.30
C LEU A 9 16.20 18.36 12.04
N VAL A 10 16.78 18.59 10.86
CA VAL A 10 16.15 18.27 9.58
C VAL A 10 15.98 16.75 9.44
N LYS A 11 16.99 15.96 9.77
CA LYS A 11 16.91 14.49 9.73
C LYS A 11 15.85 13.94 10.69
N ASN A 12 15.73 14.50 11.89
CA ASN A 12 14.71 14.11 12.87
C ASN A 12 13.30 14.48 12.41
N GLY A 13 13.13 15.66 11.80
CA GLY A 13 11.86 16.08 11.20
C GLY A 13 11.45 15.16 10.04
N VAL A 14 12.38 14.87 9.13
CA VAL A 14 12.16 13.94 8.01
C VAL A 14 11.85 12.54 8.52
N ASN A 15 12.59 12.02 9.51
CA ASN A 15 12.33 10.70 10.09
C ASN A 15 10.93 10.63 10.73
N ARG A 16 10.48 11.68 11.42
CA ARG A 16 9.14 11.75 12.04
C ARG A 16 8.03 11.77 11.00
N VAL A 17 8.21 12.52 9.91
CA VAL A 17 7.26 12.57 8.78
C VAL A 17 7.24 11.24 8.00
N MET A 18 8.40 10.59 7.87
CA MET A 18 8.57 9.30 7.18
C MET A 18 8.19 8.09 8.06
N GLY A 19 7.77 8.30 9.32
CA GLY A 19 7.45 7.23 10.26
C GLY A 19 8.63 6.34 10.64
N VAL A 20 9.86 6.86 10.49
CA VAL A 20 11.11 6.16 10.82
C VAL A 20 11.42 6.37 12.30
N ASN A 21 11.36 5.28 13.06
CA ASN A 21 11.79 5.27 14.46
C ASN A 21 13.16 4.59 14.56
N GLU A 22 14.22 5.38 14.82
CA GLU A 22 15.59 4.86 14.98
C GLU A 22 15.75 3.97 16.24
N ALA A 23 14.78 4.00 17.17
CA ALA A 23 14.72 3.12 18.35
C ALA A 23 13.76 1.91 18.17
N ALA A 24 13.18 1.71 16.97
CA ALA A 24 12.36 0.54 16.71
C ALA A 24 13.22 -0.73 16.72
N ARG A 25 12.70 -1.78 17.37
CA ARG A 25 13.32 -3.12 17.41
C ARG A 25 13.50 -3.63 15.98
N ASP A 26 14.63 -4.27 15.68
CA ASP A 26 14.83 -4.88 14.35
C ASP A 26 13.88 -6.06 14.17
N THR A 27 12.77 -5.83 13.47
CA THR A 27 11.75 -6.83 13.13
C THR A 27 12.08 -7.60 11.86
N THR A 28 13.28 -7.39 11.29
CA THR A 28 13.74 -8.12 10.11
C THR A 28 13.87 -9.61 10.40
N ILE A 29 13.19 -10.41 9.61
CA ILE A 29 13.27 -11.87 9.71
C ILE A 29 14.50 -12.33 8.95
N ARG A 30 15.51 -12.83 9.66
CA ARG A 30 16.67 -13.49 9.05
C ARG A 30 16.24 -14.89 8.60
N THR A 31 16.03 -15.05 7.31
CA THR A 31 15.66 -16.32 6.69
C THR A 31 16.83 -17.30 6.78
N ASP A 32 16.54 -18.56 7.11
CA ASP A 32 17.55 -19.61 7.02
C ASP A 32 17.56 -20.21 5.61
N LEU A 33 18.49 -19.73 4.80
CA LEU A 33 18.69 -20.21 3.42
C LEU A 33 19.30 -21.62 3.37
N ALA A 34 19.92 -22.10 4.44
CA ALA A 34 20.55 -23.41 4.48
C ALA A 34 19.52 -24.55 4.56
N ASN A 35 18.38 -24.32 5.22
CA ASN A 35 17.28 -25.29 5.31
C ASN A 35 15.92 -24.58 5.22
N PRO A 36 15.48 -24.19 4.00
CA PRO A 36 14.31 -23.34 3.83
C PRO A 36 13.01 -24.10 4.14
N ARG A 37 12.44 -23.87 5.33
CA ARG A 37 11.13 -24.39 5.72
C ARG A 37 10.03 -23.35 5.50
N TRP A 38 8.93 -23.76 4.89
CA TRP A 38 7.78 -22.89 4.68
C TRP A 38 7.10 -22.50 6.00
N ASP A 39 7.03 -21.20 6.26
CA ASP A 39 6.30 -20.58 7.34
C ASP A 39 4.79 -20.48 7.01
N ARG A 40 4.08 -21.57 7.29
CA ARG A 40 2.62 -21.65 7.13
C ARG A 40 1.88 -20.67 8.03
N LYS A 41 2.41 -20.40 9.23
CA LYS A 41 1.80 -19.46 10.18
C LYS A 41 1.80 -18.05 9.61
N ALA A 42 2.94 -17.57 9.11
CA ALA A 42 3.01 -16.26 8.45
C ALA A 42 2.06 -16.17 7.26
N THR A 43 2.00 -17.21 6.43
CA THR A 43 1.10 -17.24 5.26
C THR A 43 -0.37 -17.10 5.67
N LEU A 44 -0.81 -17.83 6.69
CA LEU A 44 -2.18 -17.74 7.22
C LEU A 44 -2.47 -16.38 7.84
N ILE A 45 -1.49 -15.79 8.54
CA ILE A 45 -1.60 -14.44 9.12
C ILE A 45 -1.77 -13.40 8.00
N TYR A 46 -0.97 -13.45 6.94
CA TYR A 46 -1.12 -12.52 5.82
C TYR A 46 -2.48 -12.62 5.16
N LEU A 47 -2.95 -13.85 4.89
CA LEU A 47 -4.25 -14.07 4.27
C LEU A 47 -5.38 -13.58 5.18
N GLY A 48 -5.39 -14.00 6.44
CA GLY A 48 -6.42 -13.62 7.41
C GLY A 48 -6.45 -12.11 7.67
N ALA A 49 -5.29 -11.48 7.84
CA ALA A 49 -5.19 -10.03 8.04
C ALA A 49 -5.66 -9.25 6.80
N THR A 50 -5.30 -9.72 5.58
CA THR A 50 -5.75 -9.08 4.34
C THR A 50 -7.28 -9.18 4.20
N ILE A 51 -7.86 -10.36 4.44
CA ILE A 51 -9.32 -10.56 4.38
C ILE A 51 -10.02 -9.68 5.41
N ALA A 52 -9.53 -9.65 6.65
CA ALA A 52 -10.08 -8.82 7.71
C ALA A 52 -10.01 -7.32 7.34
N GLN A 53 -8.90 -6.86 6.76
CA GLN A 53 -8.74 -5.48 6.31
C GLN A 53 -9.72 -5.15 5.16
N ILE A 54 -9.87 -6.04 4.17
CA ILE A 54 -10.85 -5.88 3.08
C ILE A 54 -12.28 -5.79 3.65
N ALA A 55 -12.63 -6.68 4.59
CA ALA A 55 -13.95 -6.68 5.22
C ALA A 55 -14.19 -5.38 6.01
N ALA A 56 -13.20 -4.91 6.78
CA ALA A 56 -13.29 -3.67 7.53
C ALA A 56 -13.47 -2.45 6.61
N MET A 57 -12.68 -2.36 5.54
CA MET A 57 -12.78 -1.25 4.58
C MET A 57 -14.07 -1.30 3.77
N THR A 58 -14.57 -2.50 3.45
CA THR A 58 -15.88 -2.67 2.80
C THR A 58 -17.01 -2.27 3.74
N GLY A 59 -16.92 -2.64 5.02
CA GLY A 59 -17.83 -2.17 6.08
C GLY A 59 -17.80 -0.65 6.24
N LEU A 60 -16.65 -0.01 6.03
CA LEU A 60 -16.52 1.43 6.03
C LEU A 60 -17.23 2.08 4.83
N LEU A 61 -17.16 1.49 3.63
CA LEU A 61 -17.95 1.94 2.48
C LEU A 61 -19.45 1.85 2.77
N TRP A 62 -19.90 0.73 3.33
CA TRP A 62 -21.29 0.56 3.76
C TRP A 62 -21.72 1.58 4.82
N ALA A 63 -20.89 1.81 5.84
CA ALA A 63 -21.17 2.80 6.88
C ALA A 63 -21.30 4.21 6.29
N MET A 64 -20.48 4.54 5.29
CA MET A 64 -20.57 5.83 4.61
C MET A 64 -21.87 5.95 3.79
N ASP A 65 -22.32 4.89 3.12
CA ASP A 65 -23.64 4.89 2.45
C ASP A 65 -24.79 5.10 3.43
N VAL A 66 -24.78 4.38 4.55
CA VAL A 66 -25.80 4.54 5.60
C VAL A 66 -25.79 5.97 6.13
N ALA A 67 -24.62 6.55 6.39
CA ALA A 67 -24.52 7.94 6.85
C ALA A 67 -25.03 8.93 5.78
N PHE A 68 -24.68 8.71 4.50
CA PHE A 68 -25.16 9.55 3.40
C PHE A 68 -26.68 9.55 3.27
N GLN A 69 -27.31 8.38 3.46
CA GLN A 69 -28.77 8.24 3.42
C GLN A 69 -29.42 8.81 4.68
N TYR A 70 -28.92 8.46 5.87
CA TYR A 70 -29.50 8.86 7.15
C TYR A 70 -29.48 10.37 7.37
N PHE A 71 -28.35 11.02 7.05
CA PHE A 71 -28.22 12.48 7.16
C PHE A 71 -28.65 13.22 5.89
N ASN A 72 -29.17 12.49 4.88
CA ASN A 72 -29.54 13.03 3.58
C ASN A 72 -28.42 13.91 2.95
N LEU A 73 -27.16 13.48 3.10
CA LEU A 73 -26.00 14.26 2.67
C LEU A 73 -26.02 14.47 1.16
N GLY A 74 -26.58 13.54 0.39
CA GLY A 74 -26.73 13.65 -1.06
C GLY A 74 -27.60 14.83 -1.52
N ALA A 75 -28.47 15.37 -0.66
CA ALA A 75 -29.30 16.54 -0.95
C ALA A 75 -28.60 17.88 -0.67
N LEU A 76 -27.40 17.86 -0.08
CA LEU A 76 -26.62 19.06 0.16
C LEU A 76 -26.09 19.65 -1.16
N ALA A 77 -25.59 20.88 -1.10
CA ALA A 77 -24.97 21.52 -2.25
C ALA A 77 -23.83 20.66 -2.83
N LEU A 78 -23.71 20.63 -4.16
CA LEU A 78 -22.79 19.75 -4.89
C LEU A 78 -21.33 19.86 -4.42
N TRP A 79 -20.89 21.08 -4.06
CA TRP A 79 -19.53 21.31 -3.58
C TRP A 79 -19.29 20.68 -2.19
N VAL A 80 -20.32 20.58 -1.35
CA VAL A 80 -20.27 19.95 -0.03
C VAL A 80 -20.17 18.44 -0.18
N THR A 81 -21.06 17.82 -0.98
CA THR A 81 -21.05 16.36 -1.22
C THR A 81 -19.75 15.91 -1.84
N THR A 82 -19.25 16.66 -2.83
CA THR A 82 -17.95 16.42 -3.46
C THR A 82 -16.81 16.51 -2.45
N SER A 83 -16.81 17.51 -1.57
CA SER A 83 -15.77 17.66 -0.55
C SER A 83 -15.75 16.50 0.43
N ILE A 84 -16.92 16.03 0.87
CA ILE A 84 -17.05 14.88 1.77
C ILE A 84 -16.53 13.60 1.09
N ALA A 85 -16.94 13.33 -0.16
CA ALA A 85 -16.50 12.16 -0.90
C ALA A 85 -14.98 12.18 -1.14
N CYS A 86 -14.43 13.32 -1.59
CA CYS A 86 -12.99 13.48 -1.79
C CYS A 86 -12.21 13.32 -0.48
N ALA A 87 -12.69 13.89 0.62
CA ALA A 87 -12.05 13.74 1.94
C ALA A 87 -12.06 12.28 2.40
N PHE A 88 -13.18 11.57 2.19
CA PHE A 88 -13.29 10.15 2.49
C PHE A 88 -12.31 9.31 1.68
N PHE A 89 -12.28 9.47 0.35
CA PHE A 89 -11.34 8.73 -0.49
C PHE A 89 -9.89 9.09 -0.16
N ALA A 90 -9.59 10.36 0.13
CA ALA A 90 -8.26 10.77 0.57
C ALA A 90 -7.86 10.08 1.88
N PHE A 91 -8.78 10.01 2.85
CA PHE A 91 -8.57 9.30 4.10
C PHE A 91 -8.29 7.81 3.86
N VAL A 92 -9.17 7.12 3.12
CA VAL A 92 -9.01 5.69 2.80
C VAL A 92 -7.70 5.42 2.05
N THR A 93 -7.31 6.29 1.12
CA THR A 93 -6.07 6.16 0.34
C THR A 93 -4.81 6.32 1.20
N LEU A 94 -4.79 7.33 2.07
CA LEU A 94 -3.60 7.70 2.85
C LEU A 94 -3.49 6.91 4.15
N ARG A 95 -4.61 6.38 4.65
CA ARG A 95 -4.72 5.74 5.96
C ARG A 95 -5.27 4.32 5.89
N SER A 96 -5.28 3.67 4.73
CA SER A 96 -5.69 2.25 4.59
C SER A 96 -4.98 1.35 5.59
N ARG A 97 -3.72 1.63 5.88
CA ARG A 97 -2.89 0.91 6.86
C ARG A 97 -3.40 0.93 8.29
N LEU A 98 -4.21 1.91 8.68
CA LEU A 98 -4.84 1.92 10.01
C LEU A 98 -5.81 0.74 10.20
N PHE A 99 -6.31 0.18 9.11
CA PHE A 99 -7.21 -0.97 9.11
C PHE A 99 -6.47 -2.30 8.99
N SER A 100 -5.14 -2.27 8.80
CA SER A 100 -4.32 -3.48 8.71
C SER A 100 -3.98 -4.01 10.10
N LEU A 101 -4.16 -5.30 10.33
CA LEU A 101 -3.71 -5.99 11.55
C LEU A 101 -2.20 -6.27 11.55
N LEU A 102 -1.52 -5.98 10.43
CA LEU A 102 -0.09 -6.19 10.26
C LEU A 102 0.72 -5.01 10.80
N ASP A 103 1.92 -5.29 11.29
CA ASP A 103 2.84 -4.26 11.76
C ASP A 103 3.23 -3.33 10.58
N ASN A 104 3.35 -2.04 10.91
CA ASN A 104 3.62 -0.94 9.99
C ASN A 104 4.89 -0.17 10.37
N THR A 105 5.61 -0.59 11.42
CA THR A 105 6.83 0.09 11.86
C THR A 105 8.01 -0.21 10.92
N ARG A 106 8.59 0.85 10.33
CA ARG A 106 9.77 0.74 9.44
C ARG A 106 11.07 0.95 10.20
N ASN A 107 11.96 -0.03 10.14
CA ASN A 107 13.37 0.15 10.52
C ASN A 107 14.14 0.75 9.32
N SER A 108 14.76 1.92 9.51
CA SER A 108 15.50 2.63 8.44
C SER A 108 16.89 2.08 8.14
N GLY A 109 17.42 1.19 8.99
CA GLY A 109 18.77 0.63 8.84
C GLY A 109 18.93 -0.29 7.61
N ARG A 110 17.92 -1.13 7.33
CA ARG A 110 18.04 -2.22 6.34
C ARG A 110 18.02 -1.77 4.88
N TYR A 111 17.25 -0.72 4.55
CA TYR A 111 17.18 -0.26 3.16
C TYR A 111 18.55 0.24 2.65
N LYS A 112 19.45 0.64 3.56
CA LYS A 112 20.82 1.05 3.24
C LYS A 112 21.79 -0.12 3.03
N SER A 113 21.50 -1.31 3.56
CA SER A 113 22.39 -2.48 3.44
C SER A 113 22.08 -3.37 2.25
N LEU A 114 20.96 -3.16 1.55
CA LEU A 114 20.58 -3.92 0.36
C LEU A 114 21.38 -3.48 -0.88
N GLN A 115 21.87 -4.45 -1.65
CA GLN A 115 22.41 -4.21 -2.98
C GLN A 115 21.27 -3.78 -3.92
N ARG A 116 21.46 -2.68 -4.66
CA ARG A 116 20.44 -2.08 -5.52
C ARG A 116 20.85 -2.16 -6.99
N PRO A 117 19.89 -2.33 -7.91
CA PRO A 117 20.20 -2.25 -9.32
C PRO A 117 20.59 -0.82 -9.70
N GLY A 118 21.47 -0.67 -10.71
CA GLY A 118 21.96 0.63 -11.17
C GLY A 118 20.88 1.57 -11.72
N TRP A 119 19.72 1.03 -12.10
CA TRP A 119 18.57 1.79 -12.61
C TRP A 119 17.57 2.21 -11.52
N ALA A 120 17.77 1.82 -10.25
CA ALA A 120 16.83 2.10 -9.18
C ALA A 120 16.50 3.61 -9.09
N PRO A 121 15.21 3.99 -8.98
CA PRO A 121 14.84 5.41 -8.87
C PRO A 121 15.51 6.08 -7.65
N PRO A 122 15.81 7.39 -7.72
CA PRO A 122 16.31 8.14 -6.59
C PRO A 122 15.36 8.04 -5.38
N PRO A 123 15.84 8.05 -4.13
CA PRO A 123 14.99 7.90 -2.94
C PRO A 123 13.85 8.92 -2.84
N LEU A 124 14.04 10.14 -3.36
CA LEU A 124 13.02 11.20 -3.38
C LEU A 124 11.92 10.96 -4.43
N ALA A 125 12.17 10.18 -5.48
CA ALA A 125 11.18 9.87 -6.51
C ALA A 125 10.01 9.05 -5.92
N PHE A 126 10.29 8.13 -4.98
CA PHE A 126 9.26 7.31 -4.35
C PHE A 126 8.15 8.12 -3.69
N PRO A 127 8.40 9.00 -2.70
CA PRO A 127 7.33 9.76 -2.07
C PRO A 127 6.59 10.67 -3.06
N ILE A 128 7.29 11.27 -4.03
CA ILE A 128 6.65 12.12 -5.05
C ILE A 128 5.65 11.30 -5.87
N VAL A 129 6.07 10.18 -6.44
CA VAL A 129 5.22 9.36 -7.30
C VAL A 129 4.06 8.75 -6.51
N TRP A 130 4.30 8.28 -5.27
CA TRP A 130 3.22 7.75 -4.42
C TRP A 130 2.20 8.82 -4.04
N MET A 131 2.63 10.05 -3.77
CA MET A 131 1.70 11.17 -3.52
C MET A 131 0.91 11.54 -4.79
N SER A 132 1.54 11.54 -5.96
CA SER A 132 0.83 11.72 -7.24
C SER A 132 -0.22 10.63 -7.45
N ILE A 133 0.14 9.36 -7.23
CA ILE A 133 -0.81 8.23 -7.34
C ILE A 133 -1.95 8.36 -6.33
N ALA A 134 -1.69 8.85 -5.11
CA ALA A 134 -2.74 9.08 -4.14
C ALA A 134 -3.78 10.09 -4.66
N VAL A 135 -3.34 11.17 -5.31
CA VAL A 135 -4.25 12.14 -5.95
C VAL A 135 -5.04 11.48 -7.08
N LEU A 136 -4.38 10.72 -7.96
CA LEU A 136 -5.04 10.01 -9.07
C LEU A 136 -6.11 9.04 -8.56
N ARG A 137 -5.84 8.31 -7.47
CA ARG A 137 -6.79 7.42 -6.80
C ARG A 137 -8.01 8.16 -6.27
N VAL A 138 -7.81 9.29 -5.57
CA VAL A 138 -8.93 10.08 -5.04
C VAL A 138 -9.81 10.62 -6.16
N VAL A 139 -9.22 11.19 -7.20
CA VAL A 139 -9.97 11.77 -8.32
C VAL A 139 -10.72 10.68 -9.10
N SER A 140 -10.07 9.57 -9.42
CA SER A 140 -10.70 8.47 -10.16
C SER A 140 -11.82 7.79 -9.35
N ALA A 141 -11.61 7.56 -8.04
CA ALA A 141 -12.64 7.00 -7.16
C ALA A 141 -13.84 7.95 -7.02
N TYR A 142 -13.62 9.26 -6.94
CA TYR A 142 -14.69 10.26 -6.94
C TYR A 142 -15.53 10.21 -8.23
N LEU A 143 -14.89 10.13 -9.40
CA LEU A 143 -15.61 10.05 -10.68
C LEU A 143 -16.48 8.79 -10.76
N VAL A 144 -15.94 7.66 -10.31
CA VAL A 144 -16.68 6.38 -10.25
C VAL A 144 -17.85 6.49 -9.26
N TRP A 145 -17.62 7.00 -8.06
CA TRP A 145 -18.66 7.22 -7.06
C TRP A 145 -19.80 8.10 -7.58
N SER A 146 -19.46 9.21 -8.25
CA SER A 146 -20.45 10.11 -8.84
C SER A 146 -21.26 9.43 -9.94
N ALA A 147 -20.63 8.59 -10.76
CA ALA A 147 -21.31 7.86 -11.83
C ALA A 147 -22.17 6.69 -11.32
N MET A 148 -21.82 6.13 -10.16
CA MET A 148 -22.59 5.11 -9.46
C MET A 148 -23.72 5.70 -8.58
N GLY A 149 -24.18 6.91 -8.89
CA GLY A 149 -25.28 7.55 -8.17
C GLY A 149 -24.95 7.88 -6.71
N GLN A 150 -23.69 8.26 -6.43
CA GLN A 150 -23.21 8.61 -5.09
C GLN A 150 -23.20 7.44 -4.09
N THR A 151 -23.08 6.21 -4.60
CA THR A 151 -23.01 4.98 -3.78
C THR A 151 -21.56 4.58 -3.48
N PHE A 152 -21.17 4.58 -2.21
CA PHE A 152 -19.86 4.16 -1.71
C PHE A 152 -19.66 2.64 -1.77
N LEU A 153 -20.67 1.86 -1.39
CA LEU A 153 -20.67 0.39 -1.47
C LEU A 153 -21.04 -0.07 -2.89
N SER A 154 -20.19 0.27 -3.85
CA SER A 154 -20.29 -0.20 -5.23
C SER A 154 -19.16 -1.15 -5.58
N TRP A 155 -19.42 -2.09 -6.48
CA TRP A 155 -18.44 -3.11 -6.87
C TRP A 155 -17.07 -2.54 -7.28
N PRO A 156 -16.97 -1.48 -8.11
CA PRO A 156 -15.69 -0.88 -8.47
C PRO A 156 -14.93 -0.28 -7.27
N LEU A 157 -15.64 0.26 -6.27
CA LEU A 157 -15.05 0.82 -5.06
C LEU A 157 -14.65 -0.26 -4.06
N ILE A 158 -15.34 -1.41 -4.05
CA ILE A 158 -14.91 -2.60 -3.31
C ILE A 158 -13.58 -3.13 -3.88
N LEU A 159 -13.45 -3.21 -5.20
CA LEU A 159 -12.19 -3.57 -5.87
C LEU A 159 -11.07 -2.57 -5.51
N TYR A 160 -11.40 -1.28 -5.42
CA TYR A 160 -10.47 -0.24 -5.01
C TYR A 160 -9.93 -0.45 -3.59
N VAL A 161 -10.80 -0.66 -2.60
CA VAL A 161 -10.33 -0.92 -1.22
C VAL A 161 -9.60 -2.25 -1.09
N ALA A 162 -9.99 -3.27 -1.88
CA ALA A 162 -9.26 -4.53 -1.95
C ALA A 162 -7.84 -4.36 -2.50
N HIS A 163 -7.67 -3.54 -3.55
CA HIS A 163 -6.36 -3.18 -4.09
C HIS A 163 -5.46 -2.51 -3.03
N LEU A 164 -6.01 -1.62 -2.20
CA LEU A 164 -5.27 -0.97 -1.11
C LEU A 164 -4.82 -1.99 -0.05
N SER A 165 -5.71 -2.88 0.40
CA SER A 165 -5.39 -3.91 1.39
C SER A 165 -4.29 -4.86 0.92
N LEU A 166 -4.35 -5.30 -0.34
CA LEU A 166 -3.30 -6.14 -0.95
C LEU A 166 -1.94 -5.41 -0.98
N GLY A 167 -1.95 -4.10 -1.26
CA GLY A 167 -0.75 -3.28 -1.24
C GLY A 167 -0.15 -3.08 0.15
N ASP A 168 -0.99 -2.99 1.17
CA ASP A 168 -0.55 -2.88 2.55
C ASP A 168 0.10 -4.18 3.05
N THR A 169 -0.51 -5.33 2.76
CA THR A 169 0.08 -6.64 3.05
C THR A 169 1.43 -6.81 2.36
N TRP A 170 1.54 -6.45 1.08
CA TRP A 170 2.83 -6.47 0.38
C TRP A 170 3.86 -5.58 1.07
N ASN A 171 3.48 -4.37 1.48
CA ASN A 171 4.39 -3.45 2.13
C ASN A 171 4.91 -4.00 3.47
N THR A 172 4.08 -4.67 4.27
CA THR A 172 4.54 -5.35 5.51
C THR A 172 5.59 -6.41 5.17
N ILE A 173 5.28 -7.33 4.25
CA ILE A 173 6.18 -8.43 3.88
C ILE A 173 7.53 -7.89 3.39
N PHE A 174 7.50 -6.91 2.48
CA PHE A 174 8.71 -6.37 1.86
C PHE A 174 9.50 -5.44 2.78
N THR A 175 8.80 -4.51 3.44
CA THR A 175 9.46 -3.40 4.14
C THR A 175 9.67 -3.68 5.61
N VAL A 176 8.66 -4.20 6.30
CA VAL A 176 8.72 -4.46 7.75
C VAL A 176 9.52 -5.74 7.97
N GLU A 177 9.01 -6.86 7.48
CA GLU A 177 9.61 -8.18 7.74
C GLU A 177 10.86 -8.45 6.90
N GLY A 178 10.91 -7.93 5.67
CA GLY A 178 12.07 -8.07 4.80
C GLY A 178 12.21 -9.39 4.09
N ARG A 179 11.12 -10.11 3.94
CA ARG A 179 11.07 -11.38 3.21
C ARG A 179 11.06 -11.07 1.71
N LEU A 180 12.24 -10.88 1.13
CA LEU A 180 12.38 -10.46 -0.28
C LEU A 180 11.79 -11.50 -1.23
N GLY A 181 12.00 -12.79 -0.96
CA GLY A 181 11.45 -13.87 -1.79
C GLY A 181 9.92 -13.90 -1.77
N ALA A 182 9.31 -13.86 -0.58
CA ALA A 182 7.85 -13.84 -0.43
C ALA A 182 7.20 -12.57 -0.99
N ALA A 183 7.92 -11.45 -1.00
CA ALA A 183 7.42 -10.17 -1.54
C ALA A 183 7.25 -10.18 -3.07
N VAL A 184 7.95 -11.04 -3.81
CA VAL A 184 7.89 -11.12 -5.28
C VAL A 184 6.53 -11.60 -5.79
N PRO A 185 6.02 -12.80 -5.43
CA PRO A 185 4.69 -13.20 -5.89
C PRO A 185 3.61 -12.27 -5.34
N MET A 186 3.80 -11.74 -4.12
CA MET A 186 2.84 -10.82 -3.53
C MET A 186 2.77 -9.47 -4.26
N VAL A 187 3.89 -8.92 -4.77
CA VAL A 187 3.83 -7.66 -5.54
C VAL A 187 3.08 -7.84 -6.87
N ILE A 188 3.26 -9.01 -7.50
CA ILE A 188 2.64 -9.37 -8.78
C ILE A 188 1.14 -9.58 -8.61
N VAL A 189 0.74 -10.47 -7.70
CA VAL A 189 -0.67 -10.83 -7.49
C VAL A 189 -1.42 -9.77 -6.70
N GLY A 190 -0.77 -9.13 -5.74
CA GLY A 190 -1.34 -8.08 -4.91
C GLY A 190 -1.43 -6.77 -5.69
N PRO A 191 -0.54 -5.79 -5.49
CA PRO A 191 -0.62 -4.47 -6.12
C PRO A 191 -0.78 -4.47 -7.65
N LEU A 192 0.05 -5.21 -8.40
CA LEU A 192 0.11 -5.10 -9.85
C LEU A 192 -1.14 -5.68 -10.53
N LEU A 193 -1.54 -6.90 -10.20
CA LEU A 193 -2.74 -7.49 -10.79
C LEU A 193 -4.01 -6.78 -10.31
N SER A 194 -4.11 -6.44 -9.03
CA SER A 194 -5.30 -5.74 -8.54
C SER A 194 -5.46 -4.33 -9.11
N VAL A 195 -4.38 -3.59 -9.42
CA VAL A 195 -4.53 -2.29 -10.10
C VAL A 195 -5.07 -2.44 -11.51
N VAL A 196 -4.71 -3.53 -12.23
CA VAL A 196 -5.29 -3.84 -13.55
C VAL A 196 -6.79 -4.06 -13.41
N VAL A 197 -7.22 -4.85 -12.43
CA VAL A 197 -8.63 -5.13 -12.16
C VAL A 197 -9.41 -3.85 -11.83
N VAL A 198 -8.86 -2.99 -10.97
CA VAL A 198 -9.46 -1.68 -10.65
C VAL A 198 -9.54 -0.80 -11.89
N THR A 199 -8.47 -0.73 -12.69
CA THR A 199 -8.41 0.10 -13.89
C THR A 199 -9.46 -0.33 -14.91
N VAL A 200 -9.60 -1.64 -15.17
CA VAL A 200 -10.63 -2.20 -16.05
C VAL A 200 -12.03 -1.93 -15.49
N GLY A 201 -12.25 -2.14 -14.19
CA GLY A 201 -13.52 -1.83 -13.54
C GLY A 201 -13.89 -0.35 -13.66
N TYR A 202 -12.92 0.55 -13.59
CA TYR A 202 -13.15 1.98 -13.75
C TYR A 202 -13.47 2.35 -15.19
N PHE A 203 -12.79 1.74 -16.18
CA PHE A 203 -13.13 1.91 -17.59
C PHE A 203 -14.57 1.50 -17.93
N GLN A 204 -15.09 0.47 -17.26
CA GLN A 204 -16.47 0.00 -17.45
C GLN A 204 -17.52 0.95 -16.87
N VAL A 205 -17.16 1.81 -15.91
CA VAL A 205 -18.07 2.77 -15.28
C VAL A 205 -17.96 4.14 -15.95
N VAL A 206 -16.76 4.72 -15.96
CA VAL A 206 -16.46 6.01 -16.59
C VAL A 206 -15.06 5.93 -17.19
N PRO A 207 -14.90 5.98 -18.54
CA PRO A 207 -13.61 5.84 -19.19
C PRO A 207 -12.54 6.83 -18.70
N LEU A 208 -12.94 8.06 -18.35
CA LEU A 208 -12.03 9.06 -17.78
C LEU A 208 -11.39 8.60 -16.46
N ALA A 209 -12.13 7.90 -15.59
CA ALA A 209 -11.59 7.37 -14.34
C ALA A 209 -10.52 6.29 -14.61
N GLY A 210 -10.75 5.44 -15.61
CA GLY A 210 -9.77 4.46 -16.08
C GLY A 210 -8.48 5.12 -16.60
N TRP A 211 -8.59 6.16 -17.41
CA TRP A 211 -7.43 6.92 -17.90
C TRP A 211 -6.66 7.61 -16.78
N ILE A 212 -7.35 8.17 -15.78
CA ILE A 212 -6.71 8.85 -14.65
C ILE A 212 -5.93 7.87 -13.78
N ILE A 213 -6.42 6.66 -13.56
CA ILE A 213 -5.73 5.69 -12.70
C ILE A 213 -4.62 4.91 -13.44
N LEU A 214 -4.69 4.83 -14.78
CA LEU A 214 -3.75 4.09 -15.62
C LEU A 214 -2.25 4.37 -15.35
N PRO A 215 -1.78 5.62 -15.10
CA PRO A 215 -0.37 5.88 -14.80
C PRO A 215 0.15 5.13 -13.56
N SER A 216 -0.73 4.79 -12.61
CA SER A 216 -0.35 4.01 -11.43
C SER A 216 0.07 2.57 -11.78
N LEU A 217 -0.47 1.99 -12.86
CA LEU A 217 -0.09 0.68 -13.37
C LEU A 217 1.36 0.68 -13.84
N VAL A 218 1.78 1.72 -14.57
CA VAL A 218 3.17 1.88 -15.03
C VAL A 218 4.12 1.91 -13.85
N TRP A 219 3.81 2.69 -12.82
CA TRP A 219 4.63 2.74 -11.61
C TRP A 219 4.67 1.40 -10.86
N LEU A 220 3.53 0.70 -10.76
CA LEU A 220 3.47 -0.61 -10.10
C LEU A 220 4.23 -1.69 -10.87
N ALA A 221 4.33 -1.58 -12.20
CA ALA A 221 5.20 -2.43 -13.01
C ALA A 221 6.69 -2.15 -12.70
N ILE A 222 7.08 -0.88 -12.59
CA ILE A 222 8.44 -0.48 -12.19
C ILE A 222 8.76 -0.97 -10.77
N ALA A 223 7.82 -0.80 -9.83
CA ALA A 223 7.97 -1.27 -8.45
C ALA A 223 8.11 -2.80 -8.38
N THR A 224 7.36 -3.52 -9.22
CA THR A 224 7.49 -4.99 -9.36
C THR A 224 8.87 -5.38 -9.88
N ALA A 225 9.35 -4.75 -10.96
CA ALA A 225 10.68 -5.00 -11.49
C ALA A 225 11.78 -4.70 -10.46
N LEU A 226 11.57 -3.67 -9.63
CA LEU A 226 12.52 -3.30 -8.58
C LEU A 226 12.53 -4.33 -7.46
N CYS A 227 11.34 -4.80 -7.04
CA CYS A 227 11.19 -5.86 -6.05
C CYS A 227 11.94 -7.13 -6.51
N ILE A 228 11.73 -7.55 -7.75
CA ILE A 228 12.40 -8.73 -8.35
C ILE A 228 13.92 -8.52 -8.39
N SER A 229 14.39 -7.35 -8.81
CA SER A 229 15.83 -7.07 -8.89
C SER A 229 16.47 -7.06 -7.51
N LEU A 230 15.80 -6.49 -6.50
CA LEU A 230 16.29 -6.53 -5.12
C LEU A 230 16.37 -7.96 -4.60
N TRP A 231 15.38 -8.80 -4.88
CA TRP A 231 15.41 -10.21 -4.54
C TRP A 231 16.59 -10.95 -5.23
N GLN A 232 16.78 -10.73 -6.53
CA GLN A 232 17.87 -11.35 -7.31
C GLN A 232 19.27 -10.98 -6.81
N LEU A 233 19.46 -9.73 -6.36
CA LEU A 233 20.74 -9.20 -5.89
C LEU A 233 21.05 -9.56 -4.42
N ASN A 234 20.05 -9.98 -3.63
CA ASN A 234 20.18 -10.14 -2.19
C ASN A 234 19.79 -11.55 -1.71
N GLY A 235 20.41 -12.57 -2.32
CA GLY A 235 20.39 -13.94 -1.79
C GLY A 235 19.29 -14.87 -2.29
N GLN A 236 18.39 -14.39 -3.16
CA GLN A 236 17.40 -15.22 -3.86
C GLN A 236 16.63 -16.19 -2.94
N GLU A 237 16.10 -15.66 -1.83
CA GLU A 237 15.27 -16.45 -0.92
C GLU A 237 14.12 -17.15 -1.66
N PRO A 238 13.64 -18.31 -1.19
CA PRO A 238 12.47 -18.95 -1.77
C PRO A 238 11.29 -17.98 -1.91
N LEU A 239 10.48 -18.17 -2.96
CA LEU A 239 9.32 -17.31 -3.26
C LEU A 239 8.14 -17.46 -2.28
N TYR A 240 8.37 -18.07 -1.12
CA TYR A 240 7.38 -18.25 -0.06
C TYR A 240 7.99 -17.84 1.29
N PRO A 241 7.17 -17.49 2.30
CA PRO A 241 7.69 -17.12 3.62
C PRO A 241 8.50 -18.26 4.25
N VAL A 242 9.75 -18.00 4.64
CA VAL A 242 10.64 -18.98 5.28
C VAL A 242 10.73 -18.75 6.79
N VAL A 243 10.79 -19.81 7.60
CA VAL A 243 10.94 -19.71 9.06
C VAL A 243 12.23 -18.97 9.43
N SER A 244 12.18 -18.15 10.48
CA SER A 244 13.35 -17.40 10.96
C SER A 244 14.40 -18.32 11.57
N ARG A 245 15.68 -17.96 11.46
CA ARG A 245 16.80 -18.73 12.05
C ARG A 245 16.75 -18.83 13.60
N ALA A 246 15.85 -18.11 14.29
CA ALA A 246 15.83 -18.03 15.76
C ALA A 246 14.98 -19.10 16.47
N GLU A 247 14.43 -20.09 15.75
CA GLU A 247 13.62 -21.19 16.34
C GLU A 247 14.34 -22.55 16.32
N SER A 248 15.65 -22.60 16.63
CA SER A 248 16.39 -23.84 16.88
C SER A 248 16.94 -23.89 18.29
#